data_AF-A0A2N1U8A4-F1
#
_entry.id   AF-A0A2N1U8A4-F1
#
_cell.length_a   1.000
_cell.length_b   1.000
_cell.length_c   1.000
_cell.angle_alpha   90.00
_cell.angle_beta   90.00
_cell.angle_gamma   90.00
#
_symmetry.space_group_name_H-M   'P 1'
#
loop_
_entity.id
_entity.type
_entity.pdbx_description
1 polymer ?
#
loop_
_entity_poly.entity_id
_entity_poly.type
_entity_poly.pdbx_seq_one_letter_code
_entity_poly.pdbx_strand_id
1 'polypeptide(L)'
;MTIFIKWFPPSWFQITTKGGVVYIDPDYMRTYFMNYPKRIDFTKWPDPIDGLPEELEKGDVILVSHHHKDHCKWVTVNRLKRIFWGTNLLGDVVSNYALH
;
A
#
# COMPACT_ATOMS: atom_id res chain seq x y z
N MET A 1 -0.72 -26.16 6.37
CA MET A 1 -0.49 -24.73 6.62
C MET A 1 -1.34 -23.95 5.63
N THR A 2 -2.18 -23.03 6.09
CA THR A 2 -3.13 -22.32 5.22
C THR A 2 -2.51 -21.02 4.73
N ILE A 3 -2.58 -20.79 3.42
CA ILE A 3 -2.16 -19.56 2.76
C ILE A 3 -3.40 -18.94 2.15
N PHE A 4 -3.65 -17.67 2.45
CA PHE A 4 -4.74 -16.90 1.84
C PHE A 4 -4.14 -15.95 0.82
N ILE A 5 -4.62 -16.03 -0.41
CA ILE A 5 -4.22 -15.13 -1.48
C ILE A 5 -5.46 -14.33 -1.87
N LYS A 6 -5.32 -13.00 -1.83
CA LYS A 6 -6.32 -12.07 -2.32
C LYS A 6 -5.72 -11.27 -3.45
N TRP A 7 -6.44 -11.21 -4.56
CA TRP A 7 -6.04 -10.48 -5.75
C TRP A 7 -6.84 -9.19 -5.85
N PHE A 8 -6.11 -8.11 -6.11
CA PHE A 8 -6.60 -6.77 -6.35
C PHE A 8 -6.12 -6.35 -7.75
N PRO A 9 -7.00 -6.29 -8.76
CA PRO A 9 -6.57 -6.00 -10.13
C PRO A 9 -5.92 -4.59 -10.22
N PRO A 10 -4.88 -4.40 -11.03
CA PRO A 10 -4.38 -5.32 -12.06
C PRO A 10 -3.33 -6.32 -11.54
N SER A 11 -2.34 -5.85 -10.79
CA SER A 11 -1.13 -6.60 -10.43
C SER A 11 -0.98 -6.83 -8.92
N TRP A 12 -1.87 -6.26 -8.10
CA TRP A 12 -1.72 -6.23 -6.65
C TRP A 12 -2.20 -7.54 -6.02
N PHE A 13 -1.32 -8.19 -5.24
CA PHE A 13 -1.68 -9.33 -4.40
C PHE A 13 -1.44 -9.05 -2.93
N GLN A 14 -2.32 -9.60 -2.09
CA GLN A 14 -2.08 -9.79 -0.67
C GLN A 14 -1.97 -11.29 -0.40
N ILE A 15 -0.87 -11.70 0.21
CA ILE A 15 -0.62 -13.07 0.65
C ILE A 15 -0.56 -13.05 2.16
N THR A 16 -1.52 -13.69 2.82
CA THR A 16 -1.56 -13.83 4.27
C THR A 16 -1.23 -15.25 4.66
N THR A 17 -0.26 -15.39 5.56
CA THR A 17 0.15 -16.65 6.18
C THR A 17 0.09 -16.52 7.70
N LYS A 18 0.32 -17.61 8.44
CA LYS A 18 0.50 -17.54 9.90
C LYS A 18 1.68 -16.65 10.31
N GLY A 19 2.68 -16.50 9.44
CA GLY A 19 3.90 -15.75 9.73
C GLY A 19 3.86 -14.27 9.36
N GLY A 20 2.78 -13.80 8.72
CA GLY A 20 2.65 -12.39 8.33
C GLY A 20 1.93 -12.16 7.01
N VAL A 21 1.94 -10.89 6.60
CA VAL A 21 1.29 -10.35 5.41
C VAL A 21 2.34 -9.87 4.41
N VAL A 22 2.28 -10.40 3.19
CA VAL A 22 3.08 -9.96 2.05
C VAL A 22 2.18 -9.26 1.06
N TYR A 23 2.61 -8.08 0.60
CA TYR A 23 2.00 -7.40 -0.53
C TYR A 23 2.92 -7.46 -1.75
N ILE A 24 2.32 -7.65 -2.93
CA ILE A 24 3.01 -7.61 -4.23
C ILE A 24 2.34 -6.53 -5.05
N ASP A 25 3.13 -5.65 -5.66
CA ASP A 25 2.72 -4.57 -6.56
C ASP A 25 1.51 -3.72 -6.10
N PRO A 26 1.57 -3.06 -4.92
CA PRO A 26 0.48 -2.17 -4.50
C PRO A 26 0.26 -1.00 -5.46
N ASP A 27 -0.98 -0.87 -5.93
CA ASP A 27 -1.32 -0.01 -7.08
C ASP A 27 -2.33 1.13 -6.75
N TYR A 28 -2.62 1.97 -7.74
CA TYR A 28 -3.52 3.11 -7.76
C TYR A 28 -4.98 2.69 -7.65
N MET A 29 -5.60 3.14 -6.57
CA MET A 29 -7.00 2.85 -6.31
C MET A 29 -7.94 3.62 -7.23
N ARG A 30 -7.70 4.92 -7.42
CA ARG A 30 -8.57 5.76 -8.27
C ARG A 30 -8.61 5.32 -9.73
N THR A 31 -7.57 4.66 -10.22
CA THR A 31 -7.47 4.25 -11.63
C THR A 31 -8.09 2.89 -11.87
N TYR A 32 -7.84 1.90 -11.02
CA TYR A 32 -8.20 0.50 -11.30
C TYR A 32 -9.39 -0.03 -10.49
N PHE A 33 -9.81 0.69 -9.45
CA PHE A 33 -10.83 0.22 -8.51
C PHE A 33 -12.06 1.14 -8.45
N MET A 34 -12.39 1.82 -9.55
CA MET A 34 -13.55 2.73 -9.61
C MET A 34 -14.88 2.05 -9.26
N ASN A 35 -15.00 0.74 -9.40
CA ASN A 35 -16.21 -0.01 -9.07
C ASN A 35 -16.00 -1.03 -7.95
N TYR A 36 -14.89 -0.97 -7.22
CA TYR A 36 -14.64 -1.93 -6.14
C TYR A 36 -15.51 -1.60 -4.92
N PRO A 37 -16.35 -2.53 -4.43
CA PRO A 37 -17.43 -2.22 -3.51
C PRO A 37 -16.97 -1.78 -2.12
N LYS A 38 -15.76 -2.19 -1.71
CA LYS A 38 -15.20 -1.88 -0.38
C LYS A 38 -14.15 -0.76 -0.41
N ARG A 39 -14.01 -0.06 -1.54
CA ARG A 39 -12.97 0.95 -1.70
C ARG A 39 -13.08 2.03 -0.62
N ILE A 40 -11.92 2.48 -0.16
CA ILE A 40 -11.78 3.59 0.76
C ILE A 40 -11.10 4.72 0.00
N ASP A 41 -11.80 5.83 -0.20
CA ASP A 41 -11.28 6.99 -0.94
C ASP A 41 -10.72 8.04 0.04
N PHE A 42 -9.43 8.33 -0.03
CA PHE A 42 -8.82 9.45 0.68
C PHE A 42 -8.84 10.68 -0.24
N THR A 43 -9.75 11.61 0.07
CA THR A 43 -10.06 12.75 -0.81
C THR A 43 -9.71 14.10 -0.19
N LYS A 44 -9.28 14.14 1.07
CA LYS A 44 -9.01 15.38 1.83
C LYS A 44 -7.72 15.25 2.63
N TRP A 45 -7.05 16.40 2.83
CA TRP A 45 -5.90 16.55 3.73
C TRP A 45 -6.23 16.02 5.14
N PRO A 46 -5.24 15.48 5.89
CA PRO A 46 -3.81 15.45 5.58
C PRO A 46 -3.32 14.25 4.76
N ASP A 47 -4.19 13.31 4.43
CA ASP A 47 -3.78 12.14 3.68
C ASP A 47 -3.53 12.46 2.20
N PRO A 48 -2.42 11.98 1.60
CA PRO A 48 -2.21 12.15 0.16
C PRO A 48 -3.35 11.52 -0.64
N ILE A 49 -3.74 12.19 -1.73
CA ILE A 49 -4.88 11.78 -2.56
C ILE A 49 -4.61 10.41 -3.21
N ASP A 50 -5.31 9.38 -2.73
CA ASP A 50 -5.46 8.04 -3.32
C ASP A 50 -6.46 7.21 -2.48
N GLY A 51 -6.55 5.90 -2.65
CA GLY A 51 -7.43 5.01 -1.87
C GLY A 51 -6.73 3.82 -1.21
N LEU A 52 -7.54 2.93 -0.62
CA LEU A 52 -7.24 1.51 -0.40
C LEU A 52 -8.42 0.66 -0.90
N PRO A 53 -8.20 -0.58 -1.38
CA PRO A 53 -9.29 -1.42 -1.89
C PRO A 53 -10.26 -1.82 -0.78
N GLU A 54 -9.75 -1.94 0.43
CA GLU A 54 -10.48 -2.17 1.66
C GLU A 54 -9.55 -1.84 2.85
N GLU A 55 -9.99 -2.07 4.07
CA GLU A 55 -9.09 -2.00 5.23
C GLU A 55 -8.05 -3.11 5.13
N LEU A 56 -6.77 -2.71 5.11
CA LEU A 56 -5.63 -3.60 4.93
C LEU A 56 -4.70 -3.54 6.14
N GLU A 57 -4.10 -4.68 6.45
CA GLU A 57 -3.12 -4.83 7.52
C GLU A 57 -1.76 -4.19 7.13
N LYS A 58 -0.87 -4.04 8.13
CA LYS A 58 0.51 -3.64 7.84
C LYS A 58 1.18 -4.75 7.03
N GLY A 59 1.90 -4.40 5.98
CA GLY A 59 2.74 -5.35 5.26
C GLY A 59 4.02 -5.64 6.04
N ASP A 60 4.31 -6.90 6.30
CA ASP A 60 5.62 -7.33 6.81
C ASP A 60 6.66 -7.28 5.69
N VAL A 61 6.24 -7.66 4.47
CA VAL A 61 7.04 -7.56 3.26
C VAL A 61 6.21 -6.91 2.16
N ILE A 62 6.79 -5.97 1.42
CA ILE A 62 6.20 -5.38 0.23
C ILE A 62 7.17 -5.57 -0.92
N LEU A 63 6.75 -6.32 -1.93
CA LEU A 63 7.51 -6.59 -3.13
C LEU A 63 6.96 -5.72 -4.26
N VAL A 64 7.88 -5.14 -5.02
CA VAL A 64 7.57 -4.33 -6.20
C VAL A 64 8.35 -4.92 -7.36
N SER A 65 7.66 -5.36 -8.40
CA SER A 65 8.25 -6.01 -9.57
C SER A 65 9.11 -5.04 -10.38
N HIS A 66 8.61 -3.81 -10.60
CA HIS A 66 9.33 -2.75 -11.29
C HIS A 66 8.73 -1.37 -11.02
N HIS A 67 9.46 -0.31 -11.40
CA HIS A 67 9.06 1.07 -11.15
C HIS A 67 8.16 1.61 -12.27
N HIS A 68 6.93 1.11 -12.35
CA HIS A 68 5.89 1.63 -13.23
C HIS A 68 4.63 1.98 -12.45
N LYS A 69 3.77 2.81 -13.06
CA LYS A 69 2.65 3.44 -12.37
C LYS A 69 1.69 2.39 -11.80
N ASP A 70 1.41 1.32 -12.54
CA ASP A 70 0.50 0.24 -12.18
C ASP A 70 1.12 -0.86 -11.28
N HIS A 71 2.31 -0.61 -10.71
CA HIS A 71 3.01 -1.59 -9.85
C HIS A 71 3.59 -0.96 -8.57
N CYS A 72 3.83 0.35 -8.56
CA CYS A 72 4.52 1.02 -7.46
C CYS A 72 3.92 2.39 -7.18
N LYS A 73 2.85 2.44 -6.39
CA LYS A 73 2.34 3.71 -5.87
C LYS A 73 2.90 3.99 -4.48
N TRP A 74 3.83 4.93 -4.41
CA TRP A 74 4.45 5.40 -3.16
C TRP A 74 3.44 5.66 -2.02
N VAL A 75 2.31 6.32 -2.30
CA VAL A 75 1.28 6.63 -1.28
C VAL A 75 0.69 5.35 -0.70
N THR A 76 0.26 4.42 -1.56
CA THR A 76 -0.27 3.11 -1.16
C THR A 76 0.78 2.29 -0.40
N VAL A 77 2.00 2.22 -0.92
CA VAL A 77 3.12 1.52 -0.27
C VAL A 77 3.38 2.08 1.13
N ASN A 78 3.41 3.40 1.29
CA ASN A 78 3.64 4.02 2.59
C ASN A 78 2.50 3.77 3.58
N ARG A 79 1.24 3.74 3.13
CA ARG A 79 0.11 3.33 3.97
C ARG A 79 0.27 1.90 4.49
N LEU A 80 0.66 0.98 3.61
CA LEU A 80 0.90 -0.42 3.98
C LEU A 80 2.12 -0.58 4.91
N LYS A 81 3.11 0.31 4.79
CA LYS A 81 4.23 0.43 5.74
C LYS A 81 3.83 1.11 7.07
N ARG A 82 2.66 1.78 7.11
CA ARG A 82 2.18 2.70 8.15
C ARG A 82 3.04 3.97 8.34
N ILE A 83 3.70 4.42 7.28
CA ILE A 83 4.38 5.72 7.25
C ILE A 83 3.36 6.76 6.77
N PHE A 84 2.81 7.56 7.70
CA PHE A 84 1.89 8.66 7.39
C PHE A 84 2.58 10.01 7.58
N TRP A 85 2.65 10.82 6.54
CA TRP A 85 3.23 12.18 6.57
C TRP A 85 2.23 13.22 7.10
N GLY A 86 1.61 12.94 8.25
CA GLY A 86 0.58 13.82 8.81
C GLY A 86 0.10 13.47 10.23
N THR A 87 0.53 12.34 10.79
CA THR A 87 0.22 11.94 12.17
C THR A 87 1.51 11.58 12.90
N ASN A 88 2.05 12.56 13.64
CA ASN A 88 3.02 12.43 14.73
C ASN A 88 4.06 11.30 14.62
N LEU A 89 5.13 11.52 13.85
CA LEU A 89 6.41 10.86 14.09
C LEU A 89 7.55 11.87 13.87
N LEU A 90 7.88 12.59 14.95
CA LEU A 90 9.18 13.24 15.17
C LEU A 90 10.36 12.22 15.23
N GLY A 91 10.15 10.94 14.88
CA GLY A 91 11.11 9.86 15.03
C GLY A 91 11.81 9.39 13.75
N ASP A 92 11.21 9.53 12.56
CA ASP A 92 11.68 8.79 11.37
C ASP A 92 12.25 9.66 10.24
N VAL A 93 12.36 10.98 10.43
CA VAL A 93 12.79 11.93 9.39
C VAL A 93 14.30 11.87 9.07
N VAL A 94 15.11 11.04 9.75
CA VAL A 94 16.57 11.07 9.56
C VAL A 94 17.10 10.07 8.53
N SER A 95 16.36 9.04 8.10
CA SER A 95 17.04 7.89 7.45
C SER A 95 17.09 7.83 5.91
N ASN A 96 16.32 8.60 5.12
CA ASN A 96 16.18 8.28 3.68
C ASN A 96 16.50 9.40 2.68
N TYR A 97 17.20 10.47 3.10
CA TYR A 97 17.79 11.45 2.17
C TYR A 97 19.30 11.28 1.96
N ALA A 98 19.82 10.07 2.16
CA ALA A 98 21.19 9.73 1.77
C ALA A 98 21.18 8.36 1.11
N LEU A 99 21.06 8.33 -0.22
CA LEU A 99 21.89 7.54 -1.13
C LEU A 99 21.40 7.74 -2.58
N HIS A 100 22.24 8.48 -3.32
CA HIS A 100 22.27 8.79 -4.75
C HIS A 100 21.33 9.87 -5.28
#